data_AF-A0A3B9US27-F1
#
_entry.id   AF-A0A3B9US27-F1
#
_cell.length_a   1.000
_cell.length_b   1.000
_cell.length_c   1.000
_cell.angle_alpha   90.00
_cell.angle_beta   90.00
_cell.angle_gamma   90.00
#
_symmetry.space_group_name_H-M   'P 1'
#
loop_
_entity.id
_entity.type
_entity.pdbx_description
1 polymer ?
#
loop_
_entity_poly.entity_id
_entity_poly.type
_entity_poly.pdbx_seq_one_letter_code
_entity_poly.pdbx_strand_id
1 'polypeptide(L)'
;MLAVFLLLMYFNRIFRNAYISILNNDTEFQRTDIAISLESPKFYAIEVTPAVHHTMGGVKINTDGEVIGENGQVIPGFYAAGEVTGGVHGGNRLGGNALADIIVYGRRTGQTAVKNLK
;
A
#
# COMPACT_ATOMS: atom_id res chain seq x y z
N MET A 1 -18.75 -32.37 -7.01
CA MET A 1 -17.92 -32.41 -8.24
C MET A 1 -18.35 -31.38 -9.29
N LEU A 2 -19.66 -31.15 -9.53
CA LEU A 2 -20.16 -30.17 -10.51
C LEU A 2 -19.86 -28.68 -10.17
N ALA A 3 -19.88 -28.30 -8.89
CA ALA A 3 -19.66 -26.91 -8.45
C ALA A 3 -18.21 -26.42 -8.66
N VAL A 4 -17.22 -27.30 -8.45
CA VAL A 4 -15.80 -27.00 -8.73
C VAL A 4 -15.58 -26.86 -10.24
N PHE A 5 -16.29 -27.66 -11.05
CA PHE A 5 -16.23 -27.58 -12.51
C PHE A 5 -16.83 -26.27 -13.04
N LEU A 6 -17.95 -25.81 -12.49
CA LEU A 6 -18.57 -24.53 -12.85
C LEU A 6 -17.72 -23.33 -12.41
N LEU A 7 -17.08 -23.40 -11.24
CA LEU A 7 -16.15 -22.38 -10.77
C LEU A 7 -14.91 -22.31 -11.68
N LEU A 8 -14.37 -23.46 -12.09
CA LEU A 8 -13.29 -23.54 -13.07
C LEU A 8 -13.72 -23.07 -14.46
N MET A 9 -14.95 -23.33 -14.91
CA MET A 9 -15.46 -22.81 -16.19
C MET A 9 -15.75 -21.31 -16.15
N TYR A 10 -16.16 -20.76 -15.01
CA TYR A 10 -16.35 -19.32 -14.81
C TYR A 10 -15.03 -18.58 -14.69
N PHE A 11 -14.07 -19.13 -13.92
CA PHE A 11 -12.68 -18.67 -13.94
C PHE A 11 -12.09 -18.81 -15.34
N ASN A 12 -12.31 -19.92 -16.04
CA ASN A 12 -11.92 -20.07 -17.43
C ASN A 12 -12.71 -19.16 -18.37
N ARG A 13 -13.83 -18.54 -17.98
CA ARG A 13 -14.53 -17.53 -18.80
C ARG A 13 -13.88 -16.17 -18.64
N ILE A 14 -13.51 -15.80 -17.41
CA ILE A 14 -12.67 -14.63 -17.11
C ILE A 14 -11.27 -14.80 -17.74
N PHE A 15 -10.70 -16.01 -17.70
CA PHE A 15 -9.43 -16.34 -18.34
C PHE A 15 -9.54 -16.65 -19.84
N ARG A 16 -10.72 -16.99 -20.37
CA ARG A 16 -10.96 -17.02 -21.82
C ARG A 16 -11.20 -15.60 -22.36
N ASN A 17 -11.56 -14.64 -21.51
CA ASN A 17 -11.33 -13.23 -21.81
C ASN A 17 -9.83 -12.87 -21.72
N ALA A 18 -9.02 -13.58 -20.93
CA ALA A 18 -7.56 -13.58 -21.09
C ALA A 18 -7.06 -14.32 -22.36
N TYR A 19 -7.91 -15.01 -23.12
CA TYR A 19 -7.63 -15.44 -24.51
C TYR A 19 -7.91 -14.31 -25.53
N ILE A 20 -8.69 -13.29 -25.14
CA ILE A 20 -8.73 -11.97 -25.82
C ILE A 20 -7.57 -11.08 -25.30
N SER A 21 -6.47 -11.67 -24.81
CA SER A 21 -5.24 -10.93 -24.47
C SER A 21 -4.37 -10.60 -25.69
N ILE A 22 -4.74 -11.07 -26.89
CA ILE A 22 -4.03 -10.72 -28.13
C ILE A 22 -4.27 -9.24 -28.53
N LEU A 23 -5.22 -8.54 -27.88
CA LEU A 23 -5.59 -7.15 -28.24
C LEU A 23 -5.21 -6.07 -27.20
N ASN A 24 -4.56 -6.40 -26.08
CA ASN A 24 -4.24 -5.42 -25.02
C ASN A 24 -5.42 -4.52 -24.59
N ASN A 25 -6.65 -5.04 -24.65
CA ASN A 25 -7.85 -4.25 -24.42
C ASN A 25 -8.85 -5.05 -23.57
N ASP A 26 -8.59 -5.12 -22.27
CA ASP A 26 -9.55 -5.67 -21.30
C ASP A 26 -10.75 -4.73 -21.19
N THR A 27 -11.79 -4.99 -21.97
CA THR A 27 -13.00 -4.17 -21.96
C THR A 27 -13.88 -4.37 -20.74
N GLU A 28 -13.66 -5.45 -19.97
CA GLU A 28 -14.49 -5.81 -18.82
C GLU A 28 -14.03 -5.09 -17.56
N PHE A 29 -12.71 -5.11 -17.28
CA PHE A 29 -12.14 -4.52 -16.07
C PHE A 29 -11.03 -3.49 -16.33
N GLN A 30 -10.74 -3.17 -17.59
CA GLN A 30 -9.78 -2.13 -18.00
C GLN A 30 -8.36 -2.36 -17.47
N ARG A 31 -7.96 -3.63 -17.28
CA ARG A 31 -6.58 -3.97 -16.96
C ARG A 31 -5.65 -3.56 -18.11
N THR A 32 -4.71 -2.66 -17.81
CA THR A 32 -3.81 -2.07 -18.81
C THR A 32 -2.54 -2.89 -19.08
N ASP A 33 -2.17 -3.80 -18.18
CA ASP A 33 -0.97 -4.62 -18.30
C ASP A 33 -1.26 -6.11 -17.99
N ILE A 34 -1.15 -6.96 -19.02
CA ILE A 34 -1.30 -8.41 -18.94
C ILE A 34 0.02 -9.05 -19.36
N ALA A 35 0.94 -9.18 -18.40
CA ALA A 35 2.31 -9.63 -18.66
C ALA A 35 2.44 -11.15 -18.91
N ILE A 36 1.47 -11.98 -18.51
CA ILE A 36 1.59 -13.45 -18.52
C ILE A 36 0.29 -14.08 -19.05
N SER A 37 0.43 -14.97 -20.04
CA SER A 37 -0.64 -15.85 -20.52
C SER A 37 -0.71 -17.15 -19.71
N LEU A 38 -1.92 -17.68 -19.49
CA LEU A 38 -2.19 -18.89 -18.70
C LEU A 38 -2.47 -20.10 -19.59
N GLU A 39 -1.55 -20.41 -20.50
CA GLU A 39 -1.69 -21.52 -21.46
C GLU A 39 -1.02 -22.82 -20.99
N SER A 40 -0.02 -22.72 -20.11
CA SER A 40 0.78 -23.87 -19.69
C SER A 40 0.12 -24.66 -18.55
N PRO A 41 0.12 -26.00 -18.62
CA PRO A 41 -0.49 -26.86 -17.60
C PRO A 41 0.28 -26.81 -16.26
N LYS A 42 -0.35 -27.31 -15.20
CA LYS A 42 -0.03 -27.10 -13.77
C LYS A 42 -0.49 -25.73 -13.28
N PHE A 43 -1.80 -25.59 -13.16
CA PHE A 43 -2.44 -24.40 -12.61
C PHE A 43 -2.37 -24.41 -11.08
N TYR A 44 -2.21 -23.22 -10.50
CA TYR A 44 -2.19 -23.00 -9.06
C TYR A 44 -3.34 -22.07 -8.68
N ALA A 45 -3.93 -22.29 -7.51
CA ALA A 45 -4.96 -21.43 -6.94
C ALA A 45 -4.69 -21.22 -5.45
N ILE A 46 -5.03 -20.04 -4.95
CA ILE A 46 -4.90 -19.66 -3.55
C ILE A 46 -6.14 -18.86 -3.12
N GLU A 47 -6.65 -19.15 -1.94
CA GLU A 47 -7.72 -18.36 -1.32
C GLU A 47 -7.14 -17.09 -0.71
N VAL A 48 -7.78 -15.94 -0.95
CA VAL A 48 -7.34 -14.63 -0.46
C VAL A 48 -8.52 -13.85 0.11
N THR A 49 -8.24 -13.03 1.13
CA THR A 49 -9.22 -12.15 1.78
C THR A 49 -8.55 -10.83 2.19
N PRO A 50 -9.28 -9.70 2.24
CA PRO A 50 -8.73 -8.44 2.75
C PRO A 50 -8.26 -8.54 4.20
N ALA A 51 -7.18 -7.84 4.54
CA ALA A 51 -6.65 -7.75 5.89
C ALA A 51 -6.27 -6.30 6.23
N VAL A 52 -6.34 -5.94 7.52
CA VAL A 52 -5.82 -4.66 8.01
C VAL A 52 -4.32 -4.61 7.72
N HIS A 53 -3.87 -3.51 7.13
CA HIS A 53 -2.51 -3.42 6.58
C HIS A 53 -1.70 -2.22 7.08
N HIS A 54 -2.31 -1.04 7.20
CA HIS A 54 -1.60 0.18 7.55
C HIS A 54 -2.57 1.24 8.12
N THR A 55 -2.13 2.04 9.08
CA THR A 55 -2.88 3.20 9.60
C THR A 55 -2.23 4.50 9.13
N MET A 56 -2.93 5.27 8.28
CA MET A 56 -2.37 6.52 7.71
C MET A 56 -2.47 7.73 8.67
N GLY A 57 -3.35 7.65 9.66
CA GLY A 57 -3.46 8.65 10.72
C GLY A 57 -2.43 8.42 11.83
N GLY A 58 -2.26 9.41 12.69
CA GLY A 58 -1.32 9.31 13.80
C GLY A 58 -1.01 10.67 14.41
N VAL A 59 0.10 10.72 15.16
CA VAL A 59 0.61 11.92 15.80
C VAL A 59 0.94 12.96 14.73
N LYS A 60 0.45 14.19 14.92
CA LYS A 60 0.76 15.30 14.01
C LYS A 60 2.19 15.77 14.24
N ILE A 61 2.97 15.84 13.17
CA ILE A 61 4.35 16.34 13.20
C ILE A 61 4.52 17.50 12.22
N ASN A 62 5.53 18.34 12.45
CA ASN A 62 6.04 19.23 11.40
C ASN A 62 7.07 18.48 10.51
N THR A 63 7.66 19.17 9.55
CA THR A 63 8.65 18.58 8.63
C THR A 63 9.92 18.12 9.30
N ASP A 64 10.21 18.58 10.53
CA ASP A 64 11.41 18.23 11.29
C ASP A 64 11.17 17.10 12.30
N GLY A 65 9.96 16.55 12.33
CA GLY A 65 9.58 15.44 13.21
C GLY A 65 9.17 15.84 14.62
N GLU A 66 9.04 17.14 14.88
CA GLU A 66 8.57 17.65 16.16
C GLU A 66 7.06 17.46 16.27
N VAL A 67 6.60 16.97 17.42
CA VAL A 67 5.17 16.72 17.64
C VAL A 67 4.43 18.02 17.86
N ILE A 68 3.31 18.18 17.14
CA ILE A 68 2.40 19.31 17.25
C ILE A 68 1.26 18.94 18.21
N GLY A 69 1.14 19.69 19.30
CA GLY A 69 0.06 19.53 20.27
C GLY A 69 -1.28 20.06 19.77
N GLU A 70 -2.34 19.84 20.56
CA GLU A 70 -3.70 20.25 20.22
C GLU A 70 -3.86 21.78 20.03
N ASN A 71 -3.00 22.56 20.70
CA ASN A 71 -2.93 24.01 20.56
C ASN A 71 -2.25 24.47 19.25
N GLY A 72 -1.83 23.54 18.39
CA GLY A 72 -1.12 23.82 17.14
C GLY A 72 0.35 24.21 17.33
N GLN A 73 0.89 24.13 18.55
CA GLN A 73 2.29 24.45 18.85
C GLN A 73 3.12 23.18 18.99
N VAL A 74 4.43 23.31 18.76
CA VAL A 74 5.39 22.24 19.02
C VAL A 74 5.41 21.91 20.52
N ILE A 75 5.42 20.62 20.86
CA ILE A 75 5.67 20.13 22.21
C ILE A 75 7.19 19.95 22.38
N PRO A 76 7.88 20.78 23.19
CA PRO A 76 9.33 20.70 23.30
C PRO A 76 9.81 19.33 23.80
N GLY A 77 10.82 18.78 23.13
CA GLY A 77 11.40 17.49 23.50
C GLY A 77 10.63 16.27 23.00
N PHE A 78 9.49 16.43 22.31
CA PHE A 78 8.70 15.31 21.81
C PHE A 78 8.78 15.20 20.28
N TYR A 79 9.19 14.02 19.81
CA TYR A 79 9.50 13.74 18.41
C TYR A 79 8.86 12.42 17.97
N ALA A 80 8.44 12.33 16.71
CA ALA A 80 7.88 11.12 16.14
C ALA A 80 8.25 10.96 14.66
N ALA A 81 8.31 9.71 14.19
CA ALA A 81 8.56 9.36 12.79
C ALA A 81 7.96 7.98 12.47
N GLY A 82 7.61 7.74 11.21
CA GLY A 82 7.03 6.49 10.73
C GLY A 82 5.53 6.38 10.91
N GLU A 83 4.99 5.15 10.87
CA GLU A 83 3.54 4.87 10.86
C GLU A 83 2.78 5.39 12.09
N VAL A 84 3.46 5.68 13.20
CA VAL A 84 2.86 6.36 14.36
C VAL A 84 2.42 7.80 14.04
N THR A 85 2.92 8.38 12.95
CA THR A 85 2.67 9.76 12.53
C THR A 85 1.54 9.85 11.51
N GLY A 86 0.83 10.97 11.53
CA GLY A 86 -0.24 11.29 10.58
C GLY A 86 0.19 12.31 9.53
N GLY A 87 -0.50 12.31 8.39
CA GLY A 87 -0.41 13.35 7.37
C GLY A 87 0.42 12.99 6.14
N VAL A 88 1.52 12.25 6.30
CA VAL A 88 2.42 11.85 5.20
C VAL A 88 1.70 11.09 4.07
N HIS A 89 0.67 10.32 4.43
CA HIS A 89 -0.06 9.46 3.49
C HIS A 89 -1.49 9.93 3.21
N GLY A 90 -1.96 11.01 3.83
CA GLY A 90 -3.33 11.50 3.67
C GLY A 90 -4.39 10.41 3.87
N GLY A 91 -5.34 10.30 2.94
CA GLY A 91 -6.41 9.30 2.99
C GLY A 91 -6.01 7.90 2.51
N ASN A 92 -4.87 7.74 1.83
CA ASN A 92 -4.44 6.44 1.30
C ASN A 92 -2.93 6.39 1.04
N ARG A 93 -2.26 5.39 1.59
CA ARG A 93 -0.83 5.19 1.39
C ARG A 93 -0.53 4.53 0.03
N LEU A 94 0.39 5.11 -0.74
CA LEU A 94 0.92 4.47 -1.95
C LEU A 94 1.93 3.35 -1.60
N GLY A 95 1.93 2.27 -2.39
CA GLY A 95 2.87 1.15 -2.26
C GLY A 95 4.33 1.63 -2.21
N GLY A 96 5.12 1.07 -1.29
CA GLY A 96 6.52 1.47 -1.09
C GLY A 96 6.75 2.71 -0.22
N ASN A 97 5.77 3.63 -0.10
CA ASN A 97 5.99 4.90 0.61
C ASN A 97 6.23 4.77 2.12
N ALA A 98 5.72 3.73 2.79
CA ALA A 98 5.97 3.53 4.23
C ALA A 98 7.47 3.30 4.51
N LEU A 99 8.17 2.58 3.64
CA LEU A 99 9.61 2.34 3.79
C LEU A 99 10.40 3.64 3.56
N ALA A 100 9.99 4.44 2.58
CA ALA A 100 10.59 5.75 2.36
C ALA A 100 10.36 6.69 3.56
N ASP A 101 9.14 6.69 4.12
CA ASP A 101 8.77 7.46 5.30
C ASP A 101 9.67 7.15 6.50
N ILE A 102 9.71 5.89 6.96
CA ILE A 102 10.48 5.52 8.16
C ILE A 102 11.98 5.83 8.03
N ILE A 103 12.55 5.71 6.82
CA ILE A 103 13.98 6.00 6.58
C ILE A 103 14.23 7.50 6.58
N VAL A 104 13.43 8.26 5.83
CA VAL A 104 13.63 9.70 5.63
C VAL A 104 13.26 10.47 6.90
N TYR A 105 12.05 10.29 7.41
CA TYR A 105 11.62 10.97 8.62
C TYR A 105 12.36 10.42 9.85
N GLY A 106 12.60 9.12 9.96
CA GLY A 106 13.39 8.57 11.07
C GLY A 106 14.77 9.22 11.19
N ARG A 107 15.49 9.36 10.06
CA ARG A 107 16.79 10.05 10.02
C ARG A 107 16.66 11.54 10.35
N ARG A 108 15.73 12.25 9.70
CA ARG A 108 15.56 13.69 9.87
C ARG A 108 15.17 14.04 11.31
N THR A 109 14.15 13.38 11.83
CA THR A 109 13.66 13.52 13.20
C THR A 109 14.79 13.26 14.21
N GLY A 110 15.60 12.21 14.01
CA GLY A 110 16.76 11.94 14.86
C GLY A 110 17.81 13.06 14.85
N GLN A 111 18.09 13.64 13.68
CA GLN A 111 19.02 14.78 13.57
C GLN A 111 18.48 16.04 14.25
N THR A 112 17.18 16.33 14.09
CA THR A 112 16.51 17.45 14.77
C THR A 112 16.56 17.27 16.28
N ALA A 113 16.22 16.07 16.78
CA ALA A 113 16.23 15.77 18.21
C ALA A 113 17.60 16.03 18.82
N VAL A 114 18.68 15.54 18.20
CA VAL A 114 20.06 15.79 18.67
C VAL A 114 20.45 17.26 18.61
N LYS A 115 20.04 17.98 17.55
CA LYS A 115 20.33 19.41 17.40
C LYS A 115 19.73 20.24 18.53
N ASN A 116 18.51 19.90 18.95
CA ASN A 116 17.73 20.64 19.95
C ASN A 116 18.06 20.23 21.41
N LEU A 117 18.96 19.26 21.64
CA LEU A 117 19.48 18.92 22.98
C LEU A 117 20.56 19.90 23.47
N LYS A 118 21.14 20.70 22.57
CA LYS A 118 22.21 21.67 22.87
C LYS A 118 21.62 23.05 23.13
#